data_AF-A0A2S9A992-F1
#
_entry.id   AF-A0A2S9A992-F1
#
_cell.length_a   1.000
_cell.length_b   1.000
_cell.length_c   1.000
_cell.angle_alpha   90.00
_cell.angle_beta   90.00
_cell.angle_gamma   90.00
#
_symmetry.space_group_name_H-M   'P 1'
#
loop_
_entity.id
_entity.type
_entity.pdbx_description
1 polymer ?
#
loop_
_entity_poly.entity_id
_entity_poly.type
_entity_poly.pdbx_seq_one_letter_code
_entity_poly.pdbx_strand_id
1 'polypeptide(L)'
;MGGQQVAPGTAGVAPGLGEEIRSMAGEPATVFSSGRKMADHGNVMSQLATRLRAIKDSEMSQWRITGQAAEKLRSSIGDTADRIAVAGAIYGPVGLALVSYGSQTADCQESLDALAVQCQERWKALKELQGDYADGEAPVEGSDDYDTELAKRQQLEADIWAAREAWNEVATQWNNKVVDWRSTYDEAVAALSSPDLDAIRSGEKLPGDGSSSLFPNGQPEPGDVHQGGAGDCYLLAVLAGLADGDPQKIKDMITVNPDGTYTVHFADGDITVSSDQFLDNSQADWVRVIEAAYVIHEGSYKEFEGGWPQDVMEDIFGHGADTKDDDAGFWDFVTGGNDIDDSFGEMKDALGNHRPVAACATNGQLGFEGGGHALTVTKAYEVDGTQYVVIRNPWGHNAGHESAITDAGGVLNNPDDGSFTMSMEDFAKSFSDVAIANR
;
A
#
# COMPACT_ATOMS: atom_id res chain seq x y z
N MET A 1 -1.51 20.31 -0.97
CA MET A 1 -1.66 21.67 -1.54
C MET A 1 -2.91 21.65 -2.40
N GLY A 2 -3.89 22.55 -2.17
CA GLY A 2 -5.15 22.53 -2.91
C GLY A 2 -4.96 23.07 -4.33
N GLY A 3 -5.03 22.19 -5.33
CA GLY A 3 -5.02 22.56 -6.75
C GLY A 3 -6.21 23.44 -7.13
N GLN A 4 -6.11 24.14 -8.26
CA GLN A 4 -7.19 24.96 -8.80
C GLN A 4 -8.38 24.07 -9.19
N GLN A 5 -9.55 24.27 -8.56
CA GLN A 5 -10.76 23.54 -8.90
C GLN A 5 -11.50 24.17 -10.07
N VAL A 6 -11.97 23.33 -10.99
CA VAL A 6 -12.74 23.71 -12.17
C VAL A 6 -14.22 23.45 -11.94
N ALA A 7 -15.02 24.51 -12.01
CA ALA A 7 -16.46 24.43 -11.89
C ALA A 7 -17.12 23.92 -13.18
N PRO A 8 -18.26 23.20 -13.09
CA PRO A 8 -19.05 22.79 -14.25
C PRO A 8 -19.40 23.98 -15.15
N GLY A 9 -19.43 23.74 -16.47
CA GLY A 9 -19.74 24.75 -17.49
C GLY A 9 -18.60 25.71 -17.84
N THR A 10 -17.48 25.70 -17.10
CA THR A 10 -16.34 26.61 -17.36
C THR A 10 -15.27 26.03 -18.28
N ALA A 11 -15.30 24.73 -18.55
CA ALA A 11 -14.31 24.03 -19.37
C ALA A 11 -14.91 23.34 -20.61
N GLY A 12 -16.17 23.63 -20.94
CA GLY A 12 -16.90 23.00 -22.04
C GLY A 12 -17.52 21.65 -21.67
N VAL A 13 -18.01 20.94 -22.67
CA VAL A 13 -18.74 19.66 -22.52
C VAL A 13 -17.96 18.55 -23.23
N ALA A 14 -17.54 17.53 -22.48
CA ALA A 14 -16.72 16.43 -22.97
C ALA A 14 -17.37 15.73 -24.19
N PRO A 15 -16.64 15.60 -25.31
CA PRO A 15 -17.11 14.84 -26.47
C PRO A 15 -17.43 13.38 -26.09
N GLY A 16 -18.56 12.85 -26.57
CA GLY A 16 -18.96 11.46 -26.33
C GLY A 16 -19.83 11.29 -25.07
N LEU A 17 -19.32 11.58 -23.88
CA LEU A 17 -20.11 11.48 -22.63
C LEU A 17 -21.18 12.56 -22.51
N GLY A 18 -20.96 13.74 -23.09
CA GLY A 18 -21.89 14.88 -22.97
C GLY A 18 -21.90 15.51 -21.57
N GLU A 19 -20.88 15.24 -20.76
CA GLU A 19 -20.76 15.76 -19.39
C GLU A 19 -19.97 17.08 -19.37
N GLU A 20 -20.36 17.98 -18.47
CA GLU A 20 -19.61 19.21 -18.23
C GLU A 20 -18.28 18.89 -17.56
N ILE A 21 -17.17 19.31 -18.20
CA ILE A 21 -15.82 19.09 -17.69
C ILE A 21 -15.63 19.89 -16.39
N ARG A 22 -15.14 19.22 -15.35
CA ARG A 22 -15.00 19.76 -13.99
C ARG A 22 -13.98 18.99 -13.17
N SER A 23 -13.56 19.57 -12.05
CA SER A 23 -12.81 18.86 -11.01
C SER A 23 -13.69 17.84 -10.28
N MET A 24 -13.08 16.75 -9.82
CA MET A 24 -13.77 15.70 -9.07
C MET A 24 -13.98 16.16 -7.62
N ALA A 25 -15.24 16.18 -7.18
CA ALA A 25 -15.60 16.46 -5.80
C ALA A 25 -15.52 15.18 -4.96
N GLY A 26 -14.88 15.25 -3.79
CA GLY A 26 -14.80 14.16 -2.83
C GLY A 26 -13.46 14.11 -2.10
N GLU A 27 -13.41 13.27 -1.06
CA GLU A 27 -12.22 13.03 -0.25
C GLU A 27 -11.86 11.54 -0.31
N PRO A 28 -11.20 11.08 -1.39
CA PRO A 28 -10.87 9.66 -1.56
C PRO A 28 -9.97 9.12 -0.44
N ALA A 29 -9.08 9.94 0.11
CA ALA A 29 -8.29 9.61 1.29
C ALA A 29 -9.16 9.34 2.55
N THR A 30 -10.27 10.08 2.71
CA THR A 30 -11.25 9.82 3.78
C THR A 30 -11.95 8.48 3.54
N VAL A 31 -12.33 8.17 2.30
CA VAL A 31 -12.93 6.87 1.96
C VAL A 31 -11.96 5.71 2.24
N PHE A 32 -10.71 5.86 1.82
CA PHE A 32 -9.62 4.90 2.09
C PHE A 32 -9.46 4.66 3.60
N SER A 33 -9.27 5.73 4.38
CA SER A 33 -9.04 5.61 5.83
C SER A 33 -10.26 5.08 6.59
N SER A 34 -11.47 5.40 6.16
CA SER A 34 -12.71 4.81 6.69
C SER A 34 -12.83 3.33 6.33
N GLY A 35 -12.48 2.95 5.10
CA GLY A 35 -12.42 1.56 4.66
C GLY A 35 -11.48 0.74 5.53
N ARG A 36 -10.28 1.26 5.80
CA ARG A 36 -9.28 0.62 6.66
C ARG A 36 -9.81 0.34 8.06
N LYS A 37 -10.41 1.35 8.71
CA LYS A 37 -11.06 1.18 10.03
C LYS A 37 -12.15 0.10 10.02
N MET A 38 -12.94 0.04 8.95
CA MET A 38 -13.98 -1.00 8.82
C MET A 38 -13.37 -2.39 8.65
N ALA A 39 -12.31 -2.52 7.86
CA ALA A 39 -11.59 -3.77 7.68
C ALA A 39 -10.97 -4.25 9.00
N ASP A 40 -10.30 -3.36 9.73
CA ASP A 40 -9.72 -3.63 11.05
C ASP A 40 -10.78 -4.12 12.06
N HIS A 41 -11.91 -3.42 12.12
CA HIS A 41 -13.02 -3.82 12.99
C HIS A 41 -13.62 -5.17 12.56
N GLY A 42 -13.72 -5.41 11.26
CA GLY A 42 -14.12 -6.70 10.68
C GLY A 42 -13.23 -7.83 11.18
N ASN A 43 -11.91 -7.62 11.12
CA ASN A 43 -10.91 -8.57 11.57
C ASN A 43 -11.01 -8.86 13.09
N VAL A 44 -11.09 -7.80 13.91
CA VAL A 44 -11.26 -7.93 15.37
C VAL A 44 -12.52 -8.72 15.71
N MET A 45 -13.64 -8.45 15.02
CA MET A 45 -14.88 -9.20 15.21
C MET A 45 -14.67 -10.69 14.89
N SER A 46 -14.07 -11.03 13.76
CA SER A 46 -13.80 -12.42 13.39
C SER A 46 -12.89 -13.16 14.38
N GLN A 47 -11.88 -12.48 14.92
CA GLN A 47 -11.02 -13.05 15.97
C GLN A 47 -11.80 -13.30 17.27
N LEU A 48 -12.63 -12.35 17.70
CA LEU A 48 -13.50 -12.52 18.87
C LEU A 48 -14.47 -13.69 18.69
N ALA A 49 -15.08 -13.83 17.51
CA ALA A 49 -15.98 -14.93 17.22
C ALA A 49 -15.28 -16.29 17.33
N THR A 50 -14.09 -16.41 16.75
CA THR A 50 -13.26 -17.63 16.84
C THR A 50 -12.93 -17.97 18.30
N ARG A 51 -12.51 -16.98 19.10
CA ARG A 51 -12.22 -17.18 20.53
C ARG A 51 -13.45 -17.64 21.33
N LEU A 52 -14.62 -17.06 21.06
CA LEU A 52 -15.86 -17.46 21.73
C LEU A 52 -16.28 -18.88 21.38
N ARG A 53 -16.13 -19.30 20.12
CA ARG A 53 -16.37 -20.69 19.70
C ARG A 53 -15.36 -21.64 20.36
N ALA A 54 -14.09 -21.26 20.48
CA ALA A 54 -13.09 -22.04 21.21
C ALA A 54 -13.44 -22.20 22.71
N ILE A 55 -13.94 -21.16 23.38
CA ILE A 55 -14.42 -21.26 24.78
C ILE A 55 -15.56 -22.26 24.86
N LYS A 56 -16.54 -22.17 23.96
CA LYS A 56 -17.70 -23.06 23.90
C LYS A 56 -17.28 -24.53 23.69
N ASP A 57 -16.34 -24.79 22.78
CA ASP A 57 -16.03 -26.15 22.31
C ASP A 57 -14.88 -26.80 23.08
N SER A 58 -13.82 -26.06 23.41
CA SER A 58 -12.58 -26.59 24.01
C SER A 58 -12.49 -26.37 25.52
N GLU A 59 -12.84 -25.19 26.02
CA GLU A 59 -12.69 -24.90 27.46
C GLU A 59 -13.89 -25.41 28.26
N MET A 60 -15.10 -25.13 27.79
CA MET A 60 -16.31 -25.55 28.49
C MET A 60 -16.53 -27.06 28.45
N SER A 61 -15.96 -27.79 27.48
CA SER A 61 -15.99 -29.25 27.45
C SER A 61 -15.14 -29.88 28.58
N GLN A 62 -14.14 -29.16 29.07
CA GLN A 62 -13.32 -29.55 30.23
C GLN A 62 -13.97 -29.20 31.58
N TRP A 63 -15.00 -28.34 31.57
CA TRP A 63 -15.71 -27.99 32.80
C TRP A 63 -16.47 -29.20 33.33
N ARG A 64 -16.24 -29.56 34.60
CA ARG A 64 -16.95 -30.67 35.30
C ARG A 64 -18.44 -30.38 35.58
N ILE A 65 -19.01 -29.34 34.96
CA ILE A 65 -20.37 -28.87 35.17
C ILE A 65 -21.24 -29.38 34.01
N THR A 66 -22.18 -30.28 34.32
CA THR A 66 -23.11 -30.90 33.37
C THR A 66 -24.56 -30.52 33.70
N GLY A 67 -25.42 -30.43 32.69
CA GLY A 67 -26.86 -30.19 32.84
C GLY A 67 -27.38 -28.97 32.08
N GLN A 68 -28.71 -28.78 32.08
CA GLN A 68 -29.41 -27.79 31.23
C GLN A 68 -28.89 -26.35 31.36
N ALA A 69 -28.43 -25.93 32.54
CA ALA A 69 -27.87 -24.60 32.75
C ALA A 69 -26.54 -24.40 32.01
N ALA A 70 -25.67 -25.41 32.01
CA ALA A 70 -24.38 -25.37 31.30
C ALA A 70 -24.59 -25.42 29.78
N GLU A 71 -25.53 -26.23 29.30
CA GLU A 71 -25.93 -26.27 27.88
C GLU A 71 -26.47 -24.91 27.41
N LYS A 72 -27.31 -24.26 28.22
CA LYS A 72 -27.84 -22.94 27.90
C LYS A 72 -26.74 -21.87 27.82
N LEU A 73 -25.74 -21.92 28.70
CA LEU A 73 -24.58 -21.04 28.63
C LEU A 73 -23.73 -21.29 27.38
N ARG A 74 -23.45 -22.57 27.05
CA ARG A 74 -22.73 -22.93 25.81
C ARG A 74 -23.45 -22.43 24.56
N SER A 75 -24.76 -22.63 24.49
CA SER A 75 -25.60 -22.12 23.40
C SER A 75 -25.52 -20.61 23.29
N SER A 76 -25.63 -19.90 24.42
CA SER A 76 -25.58 -18.43 24.42
C SER A 76 -24.23 -17.87 23.97
N ILE A 77 -23.12 -18.55 24.30
CA ILE A 77 -21.78 -18.17 23.83
C ILE A 77 -21.66 -18.42 22.32
N GLY A 78 -22.14 -19.58 21.84
CA GLY A 78 -22.20 -19.87 20.40
C GLY A 78 -23.01 -18.85 19.61
N ASP A 79 -24.24 -18.54 20.05
CA ASP A 79 -25.10 -17.55 19.40
C ASP A 79 -24.44 -16.16 19.34
N THR A 80 -23.69 -15.79 20.38
CA THR A 80 -22.94 -14.52 20.41
C THR A 80 -21.79 -14.55 19.42
N ALA A 81 -21.05 -15.66 19.37
CA ALA A 81 -19.95 -15.85 18.45
C ALA A 81 -20.42 -15.79 16.98
N ASP A 82 -21.53 -16.44 16.65
CA ASP A 82 -22.09 -16.45 15.30
C ASP A 82 -22.52 -15.04 14.85
N ARG A 83 -23.11 -14.24 15.74
CA ARG A 83 -23.48 -12.85 15.44
C ARG A 83 -22.27 -11.96 15.17
N ILE A 84 -21.22 -12.12 15.99
CA ILE A 84 -19.98 -11.36 15.81
C ILE A 84 -19.27 -11.82 14.52
N ALA A 85 -19.29 -13.12 14.21
CA ALA A 85 -18.74 -13.66 12.98
C ALA A 85 -19.42 -13.06 11.75
N VAL A 86 -20.76 -13.00 11.75
CA VAL A 86 -21.53 -12.37 10.66
C VAL A 86 -21.18 -10.89 10.53
N ALA A 87 -21.06 -10.16 11.64
CA ALA A 87 -20.65 -8.76 11.61
C ALA A 87 -19.23 -8.59 11.02
N GLY A 88 -18.28 -9.42 11.45
CA GLY A 88 -16.90 -9.43 10.94
C GLY A 88 -16.84 -9.71 9.43
N ALA A 89 -17.54 -10.76 8.99
CA ALA A 89 -17.59 -11.18 7.58
C ALA A 89 -18.32 -10.20 6.66
N ILE A 90 -19.10 -9.25 7.21
CA ILE A 90 -19.68 -8.15 6.45
C ILE A 90 -18.75 -6.94 6.46
N TYR A 91 -18.26 -6.53 7.64
CA TYR A 91 -17.44 -5.32 7.81
C TYR A 91 -16.09 -5.42 7.11
N GLY A 92 -15.43 -6.58 7.19
CA GLY A 92 -14.13 -6.82 6.57
C GLY A 92 -14.14 -6.55 5.07
N PRO A 93 -14.87 -7.36 4.27
CA PRO A 93 -14.93 -7.20 2.82
C PRO A 93 -15.44 -5.82 2.36
N VAL A 94 -16.42 -5.24 3.08
CA VAL A 94 -16.89 -3.89 2.77
C VAL A 94 -15.79 -2.86 2.99
N GLY A 95 -15.04 -2.97 4.09
CA GLY A 95 -13.89 -2.13 4.37
C GLY A 95 -12.84 -2.21 3.27
N LEU A 96 -12.49 -3.43 2.83
CA LEU A 96 -11.53 -3.68 1.76
C LEU A 96 -11.96 -3.07 0.41
N ALA A 97 -13.24 -3.21 0.05
CA ALA A 97 -13.77 -2.59 -1.16
C ALA A 97 -13.64 -1.06 -1.12
N LEU A 98 -13.85 -0.44 0.05
CA LEU A 98 -13.67 1.00 0.25
C LEU A 98 -12.20 1.44 0.24
N VAL A 99 -11.28 0.63 0.78
CA VAL A 99 -9.83 0.87 0.68
C VAL A 99 -9.41 0.92 -0.79
N SER A 100 -9.74 -0.13 -1.55
CA SER A 100 -9.40 -0.20 -2.97
C SER A 100 -10.01 0.95 -3.78
N TYR A 101 -11.31 1.23 -3.58
CA TYR A 101 -11.98 2.34 -4.23
C TYR A 101 -11.37 3.69 -3.88
N GLY A 102 -11.07 3.93 -2.59
CA GLY A 102 -10.50 5.18 -2.11
C GLY A 102 -9.11 5.45 -2.68
N SER A 103 -8.23 4.44 -2.69
CA SER A 103 -6.88 4.57 -3.26
C SER A 103 -6.93 4.85 -4.77
N GLN A 104 -7.62 4.01 -5.54
CA GLN A 104 -7.71 4.19 -7.00
C GLN A 104 -8.42 5.50 -7.40
N THR A 105 -9.40 5.95 -6.61
CA THR A 105 -10.07 7.24 -6.84
C THR A 105 -9.14 8.41 -6.57
N ALA A 106 -8.23 8.32 -5.59
CA ALA A 106 -7.24 9.38 -5.34
C ALA A 106 -6.33 9.59 -6.55
N ASP A 107 -5.82 8.49 -7.13
CA ASP A 107 -4.97 8.52 -8.33
C ASP A 107 -5.73 9.11 -9.54
N CYS A 108 -7.00 8.72 -9.70
CA CYS A 108 -7.86 9.28 -10.75
C CYS A 108 -8.17 10.76 -10.51
N GLN A 109 -8.41 11.19 -9.27
CA GLN A 109 -8.77 12.57 -8.92
C GLN A 109 -7.66 13.54 -9.31
N GLU A 110 -6.40 13.23 -9.01
CA GLU A 110 -5.27 14.09 -9.37
C GLU A 110 -5.19 14.32 -10.89
N SER A 111 -5.29 13.23 -11.65
CA SER A 111 -5.25 13.28 -13.12
C SER A 111 -6.44 14.03 -13.71
N LEU A 112 -7.66 13.76 -13.21
CA LEU A 112 -8.88 14.42 -13.66
C LEU A 112 -8.87 15.91 -13.39
N ASP A 113 -8.40 16.34 -12.21
CA ASP A 113 -8.35 17.74 -11.84
C ASP A 113 -7.33 18.50 -12.69
N ALA A 114 -6.15 17.92 -12.93
CA ALA A 114 -5.14 18.49 -13.82
C ALA A 114 -5.65 18.64 -15.26
N LEU A 115 -6.34 17.62 -15.79
CA LEU A 115 -6.95 17.65 -17.11
C LEU A 115 -8.11 18.65 -17.20
N ALA A 116 -8.89 18.82 -16.13
CA ALA A 116 -9.97 19.80 -16.08
C ALA A 116 -9.43 21.23 -16.15
N VAL A 117 -8.36 21.56 -15.41
CA VAL A 117 -7.69 22.87 -15.47
C VAL A 117 -7.21 23.16 -16.88
N GLN A 118 -6.52 22.19 -17.47
CA GLN A 118 -6.05 22.25 -18.85
C GLN A 118 -7.19 22.43 -19.88
N CYS A 119 -8.36 21.81 -19.65
CA CYS A 119 -9.54 22.04 -20.47
C CYS A 119 -10.10 23.45 -20.28
N GLN A 120 -10.15 23.97 -19.04
CA GLN A 120 -10.63 25.31 -18.74
C GLN A 120 -9.80 26.38 -19.44
N GLU A 121 -8.48 26.27 -19.41
CA GLU A 121 -7.56 27.20 -20.08
C GLU A 121 -7.78 27.21 -21.60
N ARG A 122 -7.78 26.04 -22.23
CA ARG A 122 -7.99 25.91 -23.68
C ARG A 122 -9.39 26.34 -24.11
N TRP A 123 -10.40 26.07 -23.28
CA TRP A 123 -11.77 26.49 -23.53
C TRP A 123 -11.92 28.01 -23.51
N LYS A 124 -11.27 28.66 -22.55
CA LYS A 124 -11.24 30.13 -22.45
C LYS A 124 -10.58 30.74 -23.69
N ALA A 125 -9.42 30.23 -24.10
CA ALA A 125 -8.73 30.71 -25.31
C ALA A 125 -9.58 30.54 -26.57
N LEU A 126 -10.25 29.39 -26.74
CA LEU A 126 -11.19 29.18 -27.83
C LEU A 126 -12.34 30.19 -27.80
N LYS A 127 -12.89 30.49 -26.62
CA LYS A 127 -14.00 31.44 -26.47
C LYS A 127 -13.58 32.88 -26.78
N GLU A 128 -12.37 33.27 -26.41
CA GLU A 128 -11.80 34.58 -26.76
C GLU A 128 -11.67 34.73 -28.29
N LEU A 129 -11.05 33.76 -28.97
CA LEU A 129 -10.93 33.77 -30.44
C LEU A 129 -12.30 33.80 -31.16
N GLN A 130 -13.27 33.03 -30.64
CA GLN A 130 -14.64 33.05 -31.17
C GLN A 130 -15.32 34.40 -30.97
N GLY A 131 -15.06 35.08 -29.85
CA GLY A 131 -15.53 36.44 -29.58
C GLY A 131 -14.91 37.44 -30.54
N ASP A 132 -13.59 37.42 -30.70
CA ASP A 132 -12.86 38.29 -31.63
C ASP A 132 -13.37 38.16 -33.08
N TYR A 133 -13.66 36.94 -33.51
CA TYR A 133 -14.23 36.68 -34.84
C TYR A 133 -15.66 37.21 -34.99
N ALA A 134 -16.47 37.08 -33.94
CA ALA A 134 -17.86 37.55 -33.94
C ALA A 134 -17.95 39.08 -33.90
N ASP A 135 -17.06 39.74 -33.16
CA ASP A 135 -17.03 41.19 -33.00
C ASP A 135 -16.32 41.90 -34.17
N GLY A 136 -15.42 41.21 -34.88
CA GLY A 136 -14.71 41.74 -36.03
C GLY A 136 -15.62 41.97 -37.25
N GLU A 137 -15.39 43.07 -37.96
CA GLU A 137 -16.10 43.36 -39.23
C GLU A 137 -15.70 42.38 -40.34
N ALA A 138 -16.63 42.09 -41.24
CA ALA A 138 -16.36 41.27 -42.41
C ALA A 138 -15.58 42.09 -43.46
N PRO A 139 -14.59 41.49 -44.16
CA PRO A 139 -13.87 42.18 -45.23
C PRO A 139 -14.84 42.70 -46.31
N VAL A 140 -14.73 43.98 -46.66
CA VAL A 140 -15.58 44.62 -47.67
C VAL A 140 -14.94 44.51 -49.05
N GLU A 141 -15.56 43.76 -49.96
CA GLU A 141 -15.06 43.54 -51.31
C GLU A 141 -14.85 44.87 -52.06
N GLY A 142 -13.64 45.08 -52.58
CA GLY A 142 -13.25 46.28 -53.31
C GLY A 142 -12.74 47.45 -52.47
N SER A 143 -12.54 47.29 -51.16
CA SER A 143 -11.81 48.25 -50.34
C SER A 143 -10.29 48.19 -50.59
N ASP A 144 -9.58 49.28 -50.30
CA ASP A 144 -8.12 49.37 -50.50
C ASP A 144 -7.34 48.35 -49.64
N ASP A 145 -7.91 47.92 -48.51
CA ASP A 145 -7.29 46.98 -47.55
C ASP A 145 -7.90 45.56 -47.61
N TYR A 146 -8.76 45.26 -48.60
CA TYR A 146 -9.55 44.01 -48.65
C TYR A 146 -8.71 42.74 -48.47
N ASP A 147 -7.63 42.58 -49.23
CA ASP A 147 -6.79 41.37 -49.19
C ASP A 147 -6.14 41.17 -47.82
N THR A 148 -5.76 42.28 -47.16
CA THR A 148 -5.15 42.25 -45.83
C THR A 148 -6.16 41.84 -44.77
N GLU A 149 -7.37 42.41 -44.80
CA GLU A 149 -8.44 42.06 -43.87
C GLU A 149 -8.96 40.64 -44.10
N LEU A 150 -9.04 40.18 -45.35
CA LEU A 150 -9.38 38.81 -45.68
C LEU A 150 -8.35 37.82 -45.13
N ALA A 151 -7.05 38.10 -45.30
CA ALA A 151 -5.99 37.25 -44.76
C ALA A 151 -6.03 37.16 -43.23
N LYS A 152 -6.26 38.27 -42.53
CA LYS A 152 -6.45 38.28 -41.06
C LYS A 152 -7.65 37.44 -40.65
N ARG A 153 -8.78 37.59 -41.34
CA ARG A 153 -10.02 36.83 -41.09
C ARG A 153 -9.79 35.32 -41.24
N GLN A 154 -9.12 34.91 -42.31
CA GLN A 154 -8.77 33.51 -42.58
C GLN A 154 -7.79 32.94 -41.55
N GLN A 155 -6.80 33.72 -41.12
CA GLN A 155 -5.89 33.30 -40.06
C GLN A 155 -6.64 33.08 -38.74
N LEU A 156 -7.55 33.99 -38.37
CA LEU A 156 -8.37 33.85 -37.16
C LEU A 156 -9.28 32.60 -37.21
N GLU A 157 -9.85 32.27 -38.38
CA GLU A 157 -10.61 31.01 -38.56
C GLU A 157 -9.73 29.77 -38.35
N ALA A 158 -8.51 29.79 -38.89
CA ALA A 158 -7.54 28.71 -38.70
C ALA A 158 -7.12 28.58 -37.21
N ASP A 159 -6.93 29.71 -36.52
CA ASP A 159 -6.59 29.74 -35.09
C ASP A 159 -7.74 29.21 -34.22
N ILE A 160 -9.00 29.55 -34.54
CA ILE A 160 -10.19 28.99 -33.87
C ILE A 160 -10.24 27.47 -34.05
N TRP A 161 -10.00 26.99 -35.27
CA TRP A 161 -10.00 25.56 -35.54
C TRP A 161 -8.90 24.84 -34.76
N ALA A 162 -7.67 25.37 -34.77
CA ALA A 162 -6.56 24.82 -34.02
C ALA A 162 -6.80 24.82 -32.50
N ALA A 163 -7.35 25.91 -31.95
CA ALA A 163 -7.72 26.01 -30.54
C ALA A 163 -8.83 25.00 -30.18
N ARG A 164 -9.77 24.75 -31.08
CA ARG A 164 -10.82 23.74 -30.88
C ARG A 164 -10.24 22.33 -30.84
N GLU A 165 -9.34 22.00 -31.75
CA GLU A 165 -8.69 20.68 -31.77
C GLU A 165 -7.83 20.46 -30.53
N ALA A 166 -7.04 21.46 -30.13
CA ALA A 166 -6.24 21.39 -28.90
C ALA A 166 -7.12 21.18 -27.64
N TRP A 167 -8.29 21.82 -27.59
CA TRP A 167 -9.26 21.58 -26.51
C TRP A 167 -9.88 20.18 -26.60
N ASN A 168 -10.30 19.73 -27.81
CA ASN A 168 -10.90 18.41 -28.03
C ASN A 168 -9.95 17.27 -27.59
N GLU A 169 -8.64 17.41 -27.84
CA GLU A 169 -7.63 16.42 -27.44
C GLU A 169 -7.63 16.19 -25.93
N VAL A 170 -7.52 17.27 -25.14
CA VAL A 170 -7.48 17.16 -23.68
C VAL A 170 -8.84 16.80 -23.09
N ALA A 171 -9.93 17.29 -23.69
CA ALA A 171 -11.28 16.88 -23.31
C ALA A 171 -11.48 15.37 -23.50
N THR A 172 -10.89 14.77 -24.53
CA THR A 172 -10.92 13.32 -24.76
C THR A 172 -10.12 12.57 -23.69
N GLN A 173 -8.95 13.09 -23.29
CA GLN A 173 -8.17 12.49 -22.21
C GLN A 173 -8.93 12.54 -20.87
N TRP A 174 -9.56 13.67 -20.56
CA TRP A 174 -10.43 13.80 -19.38
C TRP A 174 -11.58 12.79 -19.43
N ASN A 175 -12.23 12.66 -20.59
CA ASN A 175 -13.32 11.72 -20.82
C ASN A 175 -12.90 10.26 -20.56
N ASN A 176 -11.73 9.85 -21.06
CA ASN A 176 -11.19 8.51 -20.83
C ASN A 176 -10.92 8.28 -19.34
N LYS A 177 -10.39 9.28 -18.63
CA LYS A 177 -10.15 9.17 -17.19
C LYS A 177 -11.43 9.07 -16.36
N VAL A 178 -12.52 9.70 -16.79
CA VAL A 178 -13.84 9.50 -16.16
C VAL A 178 -14.32 8.07 -16.35
N VAL A 179 -14.08 7.46 -17.52
CA VAL A 179 -14.42 6.06 -17.77
C VAL A 179 -13.57 5.13 -16.90
N ASP A 180 -12.26 5.37 -16.78
CA ASP A 180 -11.37 4.60 -15.90
C ASP A 180 -11.89 4.63 -14.45
N TRP A 181 -12.20 5.82 -13.92
CA TRP A 181 -12.76 5.96 -12.57
C TRP A 181 -14.10 5.23 -12.39
N ARG A 182 -14.98 5.22 -13.42
CA ARG A 182 -16.23 4.45 -13.36
C ARG A 182 -16.00 2.95 -13.27
N SER A 183 -14.96 2.43 -13.93
CA SER A 183 -14.57 1.02 -13.80
C SER A 183 -14.18 0.69 -12.36
N THR A 184 -13.36 1.55 -11.73
CA THR A 184 -12.99 1.42 -10.31
C THR A 184 -14.22 1.39 -9.40
N TYR A 185 -15.23 2.24 -9.66
CA TYR A 185 -16.49 2.23 -8.92
C TYR A 185 -17.25 0.91 -9.11
N ASP A 186 -17.40 0.44 -10.35
CA ASP A 186 -18.13 -0.78 -10.66
C ASP A 186 -17.47 -2.02 -10.03
N GLU A 187 -16.12 -2.08 -10.04
CA GLU A 187 -15.34 -3.13 -9.36
C GLU A 187 -15.58 -3.13 -7.85
N ALA A 188 -15.56 -1.95 -7.23
CA ALA A 188 -15.85 -1.81 -5.81
C ALA A 188 -17.28 -2.26 -5.47
N VAL A 189 -18.27 -1.89 -6.28
CA VAL A 189 -19.67 -2.34 -6.11
C VAL A 189 -19.79 -3.85 -6.29
N ALA A 190 -19.11 -4.44 -7.28
CA ALA A 190 -19.12 -5.88 -7.51
C ALA A 190 -18.55 -6.64 -6.30
N ALA A 191 -17.48 -6.14 -5.68
CA ALA A 191 -16.92 -6.71 -4.46
C ALA A 191 -17.91 -6.71 -3.28
N LEU A 192 -18.85 -5.76 -3.25
CA LEU A 192 -19.89 -5.66 -2.22
C LEU A 192 -21.10 -6.59 -2.45
N SER A 193 -21.18 -7.26 -3.61
CA SER A 193 -22.32 -8.08 -4.05
C SER A 193 -21.91 -9.52 -4.39
N SER A 194 -20.92 -10.07 -3.69
CA SER A 194 -20.54 -11.47 -3.89
C SER A 194 -21.64 -12.43 -3.39
N PRO A 195 -21.87 -13.57 -4.07
CA PRO A 195 -22.87 -14.56 -3.63
C PRO A 195 -22.63 -15.04 -2.19
N ASP A 196 -21.37 -15.10 -1.77
CA ASP A 196 -21.00 -15.52 -0.42
C ASP A 196 -21.38 -14.47 0.63
N LEU A 197 -21.12 -13.19 0.35
CA LEU A 197 -21.57 -12.07 1.19
C LEU A 197 -23.09 -12.02 1.29
N ASP A 198 -23.81 -12.28 0.20
CA ASP A 198 -25.27 -12.29 0.20
C ASP A 198 -25.85 -13.49 0.97
N ALA A 199 -25.21 -14.66 0.89
CA ALA A 199 -25.56 -15.82 1.71
C ALA A 199 -25.34 -15.54 3.21
N ILE A 200 -24.27 -14.83 3.57
CA ILE A 200 -23.99 -14.42 4.95
C ILE A 200 -25.01 -13.37 5.44
N ARG A 201 -25.29 -12.35 4.62
CA ARG A 201 -26.25 -11.28 4.95
C ARG A 201 -27.68 -11.80 5.11
N SER A 202 -28.06 -12.78 4.31
CA SER A 202 -29.39 -13.42 4.38
C SER A 202 -29.52 -14.44 5.52
N GLY A 203 -28.40 -14.82 6.15
CA GLY A 203 -28.36 -15.86 7.17
C GLY A 203 -28.45 -17.28 6.61
N GLU A 204 -28.32 -17.46 5.29
CA GLU A 204 -28.22 -18.78 4.65
C GLU A 204 -26.90 -19.47 5.04
N LYS A 205 -25.82 -18.70 5.19
CA LYS A 205 -24.48 -19.19 5.53
C LYS A 205 -23.97 -18.52 6.81
N LEU A 206 -23.47 -19.32 7.75
CA LEU A 206 -22.67 -18.81 8.86
C LEU A 206 -21.19 -18.73 8.46
N PRO A 207 -20.46 -17.65 8.80
CA PRO A 207 -19.03 -17.58 8.57
C PRO A 207 -18.27 -18.60 9.43
N GLY A 208 -17.26 -19.23 8.85
CA GLY A 208 -16.39 -20.21 9.53
C GLY A 208 -15.49 -19.57 10.59
N ASP A 209 -14.78 -20.42 11.35
CA ASP A 209 -13.69 -20.00 12.25
C ASP A 209 -12.48 -19.56 11.44
N GLY A 210 -11.78 -18.50 11.87
CA GLY A 210 -10.64 -17.95 11.11
C GLY A 210 -11.03 -17.00 9.98
N SER A 211 -12.21 -16.39 10.01
CA SER A 211 -12.56 -15.25 9.15
C SER A 211 -11.81 -13.95 9.53
N SER A 212 -10.76 -14.00 10.36
CA SER A 212 -9.76 -12.94 10.31
C SER A 212 -9.16 -13.04 8.92
N SER A 213 -9.33 -12.00 8.10
CA SER A 213 -8.71 -12.06 6.77
C SER A 213 -7.22 -12.15 7.02
N LEU A 214 -6.63 -13.30 6.70
CA LEU A 214 -5.19 -13.57 6.71
C LEU A 214 -4.42 -12.31 6.26
N PHE A 215 -4.96 -11.62 5.25
CA PHE A 215 -4.58 -10.29 4.80
C PHE A 215 -5.64 -9.24 5.21
N PRO A 216 -5.45 -8.45 6.29
CA PRO A 216 -6.44 -7.49 6.81
C PRO A 216 -6.81 -6.38 5.82
N ASN A 217 -5.92 -6.07 4.86
CA ASN A 217 -6.12 -5.09 3.80
C ASN A 217 -6.37 -5.73 2.42
N GLY A 218 -6.67 -7.04 2.37
CA GLY A 218 -6.86 -7.79 1.11
C GLY A 218 -5.57 -8.16 0.38
N GLN A 219 -4.45 -7.55 0.81
CA GLN A 219 -3.09 -7.93 0.49
C GLN A 219 -2.17 -7.65 1.68
N PRO A 220 -1.01 -8.32 1.74
CA PRO A 220 0.08 -7.93 2.62
C PRO A 220 0.48 -6.48 2.36
N GLU A 221 0.60 -5.69 3.42
CA GLU A 221 1.14 -4.32 3.35
C GLU A 221 2.22 -4.13 4.41
N PRO A 222 3.21 -3.24 4.22
CA PRO A 222 4.23 -2.97 5.23
C PRO A 222 3.62 -2.57 6.58
N GLY A 223 2.48 -1.86 6.54
CA GLY A 223 1.71 -1.46 7.71
C GLY A 223 1.00 -2.60 8.45
N ASP A 224 1.12 -3.86 8.00
CA ASP A 224 0.68 -5.04 8.74
C ASP A 224 1.74 -5.53 9.73
N VAL A 225 3.00 -5.14 9.50
CA VAL A 225 4.19 -5.55 10.25
C VAL A 225 4.46 -4.56 11.39
N HIS A 226 4.39 -5.10 12.62
CA HIS A 226 4.64 -4.39 13.87
C HIS A 226 5.32 -5.33 14.86
N GLN A 227 6.64 -5.20 15.01
CA GLN A 227 7.39 -6.03 15.94
C GLN A 227 6.83 -5.94 17.36
N GLY A 228 6.65 -7.10 17.98
CA GLY A 228 6.29 -7.22 19.39
C GLY A 228 7.52 -7.21 20.29
N GLY A 229 7.48 -7.98 21.38
CA GLY A 229 8.63 -8.15 22.28
C GLY A 229 9.66 -9.19 21.81
N ALA A 230 9.50 -9.78 20.61
CA ALA A 230 10.38 -10.80 20.06
C ALA A 230 11.55 -10.17 19.29
N GLY A 231 12.68 -10.87 19.20
CA GLY A 231 13.92 -10.42 18.54
C GLY A 231 13.98 -10.69 17.03
N ASP A 232 12.86 -10.57 16.32
CA ASP A 232 12.64 -10.99 14.92
C ASP A 232 12.66 -9.85 13.90
N CYS A 233 13.27 -8.71 14.24
CA CYS A 233 13.35 -7.53 13.37
C CYS A 233 13.89 -7.87 11.98
N TYR A 234 14.83 -8.81 11.88
CA TYR A 234 15.47 -9.25 10.63
C TYR A 234 14.46 -9.92 9.68
N LEU A 235 13.59 -10.79 10.19
CA LEU A 235 12.49 -11.40 9.44
C LEU A 235 11.47 -10.32 9.04
N LEU A 236 11.05 -9.51 10.01
CA LEU A 236 10.02 -8.50 9.79
C LEU A 236 10.46 -7.41 8.80
N ALA A 237 11.73 -7.04 8.77
CA ALA A 237 12.28 -6.10 7.80
C ALA A 237 12.18 -6.64 6.36
N VAL A 238 12.47 -7.92 6.15
CA VAL A 238 12.31 -8.57 4.83
C VAL A 238 10.84 -8.70 4.45
N LEU A 239 9.98 -9.12 5.39
CA LEU A 239 8.54 -9.25 5.14
C LEU A 239 7.87 -7.91 4.82
N ALA A 240 8.27 -6.82 5.49
CA ALA A 240 7.78 -5.48 5.16
C ALA A 240 8.27 -5.03 3.78
N GLY A 241 9.51 -5.35 3.39
CA GLY A 241 10.03 -5.07 2.05
C GLY A 241 9.31 -5.87 0.96
N LEU A 242 9.00 -7.14 1.23
CA LEU A 242 8.17 -7.97 0.36
C LEU A 242 6.75 -7.43 0.25
N ALA A 243 6.15 -7.01 1.35
CA ALA A 243 4.80 -6.44 1.32
C ALA A 243 4.72 -5.12 0.53
N ASP A 244 5.80 -4.34 0.50
CA ASP A 244 5.92 -3.12 -0.31
C ASP A 244 6.16 -3.43 -1.79
N GLY A 245 7.09 -4.35 -2.08
CA GLY A 245 7.55 -4.65 -3.43
C GLY A 245 6.74 -5.72 -4.16
N ASP A 246 6.55 -6.89 -3.55
CA ASP A 246 5.90 -8.07 -4.10
C ASP A 246 4.96 -8.76 -3.07
N PRO A 247 3.79 -8.16 -2.78
CA PRO A 247 2.83 -8.76 -1.86
C PRO A 247 2.23 -10.08 -2.38
N GLN A 248 2.40 -10.39 -3.67
CA GLN A 248 1.94 -11.66 -4.23
C GLN A 248 2.85 -12.81 -3.81
N LYS A 249 4.18 -12.60 -3.72
CA LYS A 249 5.11 -13.60 -3.17
C LYS A 249 4.68 -14.07 -1.78
N ILE A 250 4.28 -13.16 -0.89
CA ILE A 250 3.77 -13.51 0.46
C ILE A 250 2.48 -14.34 0.37
N LYS A 251 1.56 -14.00 -0.54
CA LYS A 251 0.33 -14.76 -0.76
C LYS A 251 0.63 -16.18 -1.25
N ASP A 252 1.56 -16.30 -2.19
CA ASP A 252 1.98 -17.59 -2.76
C ASP A 252 2.73 -18.46 -1.75
N MET A 253 3.41 -17.83 -0.77
CA MET A 253 4.07 -18.53 0.32
C MET A 253 3.10 -19.18 1.31
N ILE A 254 1.84 -18.75 1.41
CA ILE A 254 0.90 -19.24 2.43
C ILE A 254 -0.25 -20.03 1.80
N THR A 255 -0.33 -21.32 2.12
CA THR A 255 -1.50 -22.16 1.84
C THR A 255 -2.40 -22.26 3.08
N VAL A 256 -3.68 -21.94 2.94
CA VAL A 256 -4.70 -22.16 3.98
C VAL A 256 -5.28 -23.56 3.84
N ASN A 257 -5.14 -24.40 4.87
CA ASN A 257 -5.59 -25.79 4.84
C ASN A 257 -7.07 -25.93 5.26
N PRO A 258 -7.79 -26.96 4.75
CA PRO A 258 -9.20 -27.19 5.11
C PRO A 258 -9.47 -27.44 6.59
N ASP A 259 -8.45 -27.83 7.36
CA ASP A 259 -8.52 -28.10 8.80
C ASP A 259 -8.26 -26.85 9.67
N GLY A 260 -8.04 -25.68 9.05
CA GLY A 260 -7.78 -24.42 9.74
C GLY A 260 -6.30 -24.19 10.10
N THR A 261 -5.40 -25.06 9.66
CA THR A 261 -3.95 -24.82 9.73
C THR A 261 -3.46 -24.01 8.52
N TYR A 262 -2.23 -23.51 8.59
CA TYR A 262 -1.56 -22.77 7.52
C TYR A 262 -0.24 -23.45 7.18
N THR A 263 0.04 -23.65 5.90
CA THR A 263 1.34 -24.13 5.42
C THR A 263 2.09 -22.96 4.80
N VAL A 264 3.31 -22.71 5.29
CA VAL A 264 4.24 -21.72 4.74
C VAL A 264 5.31 -22.44 3.92
N HIS A 265 5.52 -21.98 2.69
CA HIS A 265 6.45 -22.53 1.72
C HIS A 265 7.76 -21.73 1.75
N PHE A 266 8.79 -22.28 2.41
CA PHE A 266 10.17 -21.81 2.29
C PHE A 266 10.84 -22.52 1.11
N ALA A 267 12.00 -22.02 0.69
CA ALA A 267 12.73 -22.55 -0.45
C ALA A 267 13.27 -23.97 -0.21
N ASP A 268 13.56 -24.32 1.04
CA ASP A 268 14.13 -25.60 1.46
C ASP A 268 13.09 -26.56 2.10
N GLY A 269 11.86 -26.08 2.38
CA GLY A 269 10.81 -26.92 2.92
C GLY A 269 9.51 -26.20 3.27
N ASP A 270 8.48 -27.02 3.55
CA ASP A 270 7.16 -26.56 3.96
C ASP A 270 6.99 -26.73 5.47
N ILE A 271 6.50 -25.68 6.14
CA ILE A 271 6.18 -25.71 7.57
C ILE A 271 4.68 -25.49 7.77
N THR A 272 4.02 -26.35 8.53
CA THR A 272 2.59 -26.21 8.85
C THR A 272 2.40 -25.77 10.29
N VAL A 273 1.58 -24.73 10.49
CA VAL A 273 1.29 -24.11 11.79
C VAL A 273 -0.21 -23.98 12.05
N SER A 274 -0.58 -24.03 13.32
CA SER A 274 -1.92 -23.72 13.82
C SER A 274 -1.91 -22.43 14.66
N SER A 275 -3.09 -21.83 14.82
CA SER A 275 -3.23 -20.53 15.48
C SER A 275 -2.78 -20.48 16.95
N ASP A 276 -2.68 -21.63 17.63
CA ASP A 276 -2.15 -21.74 18.99
C ASP A 276 -0.62 -21.57 19.07
N GLN A 277 0.07 -21.60 17.93
CA GLN A 277 1.51 -21.36 17.81
C GLN A 277 1.85 -19.91 17.51
N PHE A 278 0.85 -19.06 17.23
CA PHE A 278 1.07 -17.65 16.90
C PHE A 278 1.55 -16.87 18.12
N LEU A 279 2.48 -15.95 17.87
CA LEU A 279 2.83 -14.92 18.85
C LEU A 279 1.59 -14.10 19.24
N ASP A 280 1.46 -13.77 20.52
CA ASP A 280 0.40 -12.90 21.04
C ASP A 280 0.79 -11.43 20.80
N ASN A 281 0.57 -10.97 19.57
CA ASN A 281 0.84 -9.61 19.12
C ASN A 281 -0.35 -9.06 18.31
N SER A 282 -0.31 -7.77 17.99
CA SER A 282 -1.35 -7.08 17.22
C SER A 282 -1.08 -7.04 15.71
N GLN A 283 -0.17 -7.88 15.19
CA GLN A 283 0.15 -7.94 13.77
C GLN A 283 -0.97 -8.60 12.97
N ALA A 284 -0.94 -8.43 11.65
CA ALA A 284 -1.80 -9.20 10.76
C ALA A 284 -1.53 -10.70 10.88
N ASP A 285 -2.56 -11.52 10.66
CA ASP A 285 -2.41 -12.97 10.81
C ASP A 285 -1.44 -13.57 9.79
N TRP A 286 -1.28 -13.00 8.58
CA TRP A 286 -0.25 -13.47 7.64
C TRP A 286 1.17 -13.33 8.20
N VAL A 287 1.44 -12.23 8.94
CA VAL A 287 2.74 -12.03 9.59
C VAL A 287 2.94 -13.08 10.66
N ARG A 288 1.92 -13.26 11.51
CA ARG A 288 1.95 -14.22 12.63
C ARG A 288 2.07 -15.67 12.16
N VAL A 289 1.48 -16.00 11.02
CA VAL A 289 1.62 -17.30 10.35
C VAL A 289 3.05 -17.54 9.92
N ILE A 290 3.68 -16.56 9.24
CA ILE A 290 5.06 -16.68 8.79
C ILE A 290 6.02 -16.70 9.99
N GLU A 291 5.86 -15.83 10.98
CA GLU A 291 6.64 -15.84 12.23
C GLU A 291 6.58 -17.22 12.90
N ALA A 292 5.38 -17.76 13.11
CA ALA A 292 5.22 -19.07 13.74
C ALA A 292 5.87 -20.20 12.94
N ALA A 293 5.79 -20.14 11.61
CA ALA A 293 6.44 -21.11 10.75
C ALA A 293 7.97 -20.98 10.79
N TYR A 294 8.48 -19.75 10.79
CA TYR A 294 9.91 -19.45 10.83
C TYR A 294 10.54 -19.86 12.17
N VAL A 295 9.84 -19.69 13.30
CA VAL A 295 10.30 -20.23 14.61
C VAL A 295 10.52 -21.74 14.57
N ILE A 296 9.68 -22.48 13.85
CA ILE A 296 9.80 -23.95 13.72
C ILE A 296 10.92 -24.29 12.73
N HIS A 297 11.05 -23.52 11.66
CA HIS A 297 12.12 -23.63 10.66
C HIS A 297 13.50 -23.54 11.33
N GLU A 298 13.71 -22.51 12.17
CA GLU A 298 14.97 -22.26 12.88
C GLU A 298 15.25 -23.22 14.05
N GLY A 299 14.30 -24.10 14.40
CA GLY A 299 14.51 -25.16 15.39
C GLY A 299 14.22 -24.78 16.85
N SER A 300 14.14 -23.49 17.21
CA SER A 300 13.58 -23.03 18.51
C SER A 300 13.38 -21.51 18.61
N TYR A 301 12.53 -21.07 19.55
CA TYR A 301 12.37 -19.65 19.92
C TYR A 301 13.68 -18.95 20.32
N LYS A 302 14.67 -19.70 20.83
CA LYS A 302 15.94 -19.13 21.29
C LYS A 302 16.89 -18.86 20.12
N GLU A 303 16.78 -19.64 19.05
CA GLU A 303 17.51 -19.42 17.79
C GLU A 303 16.82 -18.35 16.93
N PHE A 304 15.51 -18.13 17.13
CA PHE A 304 14.73 -17.05 16.55
C PHE A 304 15.01 -15.66 17.17
N GLU A 305 15.62 -15.58 18.35
CA GLU A 305 16.01 -14.32 19.00
C GLU A 305 17.38 -13.85 18.49
N GLY A 306 17.38 -13.29 17.27
CA GLY A 306 18.54 -12.71 16.62
C GLY A 306 18.95 -13.47 15.36
N GLY A 307 19.01 -12.75 14.23
CA GLY A 307 19.35 -13.28 12.92
C GLY A 307 19.61 -12.15 11.95
N TRP A 308 19.85 -12.48 10.68
CA TRP A 308 20.17 -11.50 9.66
C TRP A 308 19.20 -11.51 8.48
N PRO A 309 18.91 -10.35 7.85
CA PRO A 309 18.00 -10.30 6.72
C PRO A 309 18.42 -11.15 5.52
N GLN A 310 19.72 -11.32 5.26
CA GLN A 310 20.21 -12.13 4.14
C GLN A 310 19.84 -13.61 4.26
N ASP A 311 19.78 -14.14 5.48
CA ASP A 311 19.42 -15.55 5.74
C ASP A 311 17.93 -15.74 5.42
N VAL A 312 17.08 -14.82 5.88
CA VAL A 312 15.65 -14.81 5.55
C VAL A 312 15.41 -14.69 4.04
N MET A 313 16.22 -13.90 3.34
CA MET A 313 16.14 -13.82 1.87
C MET A 313 16.50 -15.17 1.22
N GLU A 314 17.53 -15.86 1.71
CA GLU A 314 17.87 -17.21 1.24
C GLU A 314 16.73 -18.21 1.50
N ASP A 315 16.14 -18.19 2.69
CA ASP A 315 15.05 -19.09 3.06
C ASP A 315 13.78 -18.84 2.24
N ILE A 316 13.49 -17.59 1.84
CA ILE A 316 12.27 -17.26 1.08
C ILE A 316 12.45 -17.45 -0.44
N PHE A 317 13.63 -17.14 -0.97
CA PHE A 317 13.88 -17.13 -2.41
C PHE A 317 14.67 -18.33 -2.91
N GLY A 318 15.39 -19.03 -2.04
CA GLY A 318 16.32 -20.12 -2.40
C GLY A 318 17.65 -19.62 -2.96
N HIS A 319 17.89 -18.31 -2.87
CA HIS A 319 19.15 -17.66 -3.22
C HIS A 319 19.38 -16.51 -2.23
N GLY A 320 20.64 -16.32 -1.82
CA GLY A 320 20.99 -15.34 -0.79
C GLY A 320 20.83 -13.88 -1.21
N ALA A 321 21.39 -12.98 -0.42
CA ALA A 321 21.48 -11.56 -0.70
C ALA A 321 22.88 -11.15 -1.20
N ASP A 322 22.96 -9.99 -1.84
CA ASP A 322 24.19 -9.22 -1.92
C ASP A 322 24.26 -8.33 -0.68
N THR A 323 25.30 -8.53 0.14
CA THR A 323 25.46 -7.86 1.44
C THR A 323 26.56 -6.82 1.35
N LYS A 324 26.20 -5.55 1.55
CA LYS A 324 27.09 -4.40 1.60
C LYS A 324 27.43 -4.08 3.04
N ASP A 325 28.68 -3.77 3.35
CA ASP A 325 29.15 -3.40 4.68
C ASP A 325 29.72 -1.97 4.73
N ASP A 326 29.96 -1.45 5.93
CA ASP A 326 30.62 -0.15 6.17
C ASP A 326 32.15 -0.27 6.35
N ASP A 327 32.70 -1.46 6.06
CA ASP A 327 34.09 -1.84 6.33
C ASP A 327 35.04 -1.45 5.18
N ALA A 328 35.57 -0.22 5.22
CA ALA A 328 36.56 0.29 4.27
C ALA A 328 37.97 -0.34 4.45
N GLY A 329 38.08 -1.66 4.22
CA GLY A 329 39.31 -2.44 4.39
C GLY A 329 40.31 -2.33 3.22
N PHE A 330 41.57 -2.70 3.45
CA PHE A 330 42.60 -2.72 2.39
C PHE A 330 42.22 -3.59 1.17
N TRP A 331 41.38 -4.62 1.36
CA TRP A 331 40.91 -5.50 0.28
C TRP A 331 39.81 -4.85 -0.57
N ASP A 332 39.03 -3.95 0.02
CA ASP A 332 37.98 -3.17 -0.62
C ASP A 332 38.57 -2.27 -1.73
N PHE A 333 39.61 -1.50 -1.38
CA PHE A 333 40.43 -0.69 -2.29
C PHE A 333 41.05 -1.48 -3.46
N VAL A 334 41.36 -2.77 -3.28
CA VAL A 334 42.04 -3.60 -4.28
C VAL A 334 41.04 -4.33 -5.20
N THR A 335 39.80 -4.55 -4.76
CA THR A 335 38.82 -5.36 -5.48
C THR A 335 37.62 -4.59 -6.04
N GLY A 336 37.51 -3.29 -5.74
CA GLY A 336 36.42 -2.44 -6.21
C GLY A 336 35.28 -2.26 -5.19
N GLY A 337 35.48 -2.82 -4.01
CA GLY A 337 34.68 -2.70 -2.81
C GLY A 337 33.25 -3.21 -2.81
N ASN A 338 32.69 -3.40 -1.62
CA ASN A 338 31.27 -3.71 -1.42
C ASN A 338 30.61 -2.73 -0.44
N ASP A 339 31.02 -1.48 -0.52
CA ASP A 339 30.62 -0.42 0.41
C ASP A 339 29.14 -0.03 0.24
N ILE A 340 28.51 0.31 1.36
CA ILE A 340 27.15 0.89 1.36
C ILE A 340 27.11 2.18 0.53
N ASP A 341 28.16 3.00 0.54
CA ASP A 341 28.25 4.26 -0.21
C ASP A 341 27.98 4.11 -1.72
N ASP A 342 28.41 2.99 -2.30
CA ASP A 342 28.27 2.72 -3.75
C ASP A 342 27.00 1.91 -4.09
N SER A 343 26.21 1.51 -3.08
CA SER A 343 25.07 0.59 -3.23
C SER A 343 23.77 1.23 -3.74
N PHE A 344 23.71 2.56 -3.88
CA PHE A 344 22.46 3.26 -4.27
C PHE A 344 21.86 2.73 -5.57
N GLY A 345 22.70 2.53 -6.59
CA GLY A 345 22.25 2.03 -7.90
C GLY A 345 21.66 0.63 -7.82
N GLU A 346 22.24 -0.23 -6.99
CA GLU A 346 21.80 -1.61 -6.78
C GLU A 346 20.53 -1.68 -5.94
N MET A 347 20.44 -0.90 -4.86
CA MET A 347 19.21 -0.77 -4.07
C MET A 347 18.06 -0.26 -4.94
N LYS A 348 18.32 0.77 -5.76
CA LYS A 348 17.31 1.31 -6.69
C LYS A 348 16.88 0.30 -7.75
N ASP A 349 17.81 -0.49 -8.30
CA ASP A 349 17.49 -1.59 -9.22
C ASP A 349 16.68 -2.68 -8.52
N ALA A 350 17.08 -3.12 -7.32
CA ALA A 350 16.38 -4.14 -6.57
C ALA A 350 14.94 -3.74 -6.26
N LEU A 351 14.74 -2.55 -5.68
CA LEU A 351 13.42 -2.00 -5.36
C LEU A 351 12.56 -1.80 -6.61
N GLY A 352 13.15 -1.32 -7.70
CA GLY A 352 12.47 -1.18 -8.99
C GLY A 352 12.06 -2.51 -9.64
N ASN A 353 12.68 -3.62 -9.23
CA ASN A 353 12.35 -4.99 -9.65
C ASN A 353 11.66 -5.80 -8.55
N HIS A 354 11.03 -5.13 -7.57
CA HIS A 354 10.24 -5.76 -6.50
C HIS A 354 11.05 -6.71 -5.58
N ARG A 355 12.37 -6.52 -5.49
CA ARG A 355 13.25 -7.28 -4.58
C ARG A 355 13.44 -6.51 -3.27
N PRO A 356 13.24 -7.15 -2.11
CA PRO A 356 13.34 -6.47 -0.82
C PRO A 356 14.79 -6.07 -0.52
N VAL A 357 14.93 -4.94 0.18
CA VAL A 357 16.18 -4.42 0.70
C VAL A 357 16.03 -4.15 2.20
N ALA A 358 16.97 -4.65 3.00
CA ALA A 358 16.99 -4.46 4.44
C ALA A 358 18.33 -3.90 4.89
N ALA A 359 18.33 -3.01 5.87
CA ALA A 359 19.52 -2.35 6.39
C ALA A 359 19.59 -2.54 7.91
N CYS A 360 20.78 -2.86 8.44
CA CYS A 360 20.99 -3.09 9.85
C CYS A 360 21.74 -1.91 10.48
N ALA A 361 21.17 -1.35 11.55
CA ALA A 361 21.83 -0.38 12.40
C ALA A 361 22.37 -1.13 13.63
N THR A 362 23.70 -1.24 13.76
CA THR A 362 24.34 -1.98 14.87
C THR A 362 25.07 -1.02 15.82
N ASN A 363 25.56 -1.52 16.95
CA ASN A 363 26.42 -0.76 17.88
C ASN A 363 25.84 0.57 18.41
N GLY A 364 24.52 0.68 18.57
CA GLY A 364 23.88 1.91 19.07
C GLY A 364 23.59 2.94 17.98
N GLN A 365 23.86 2.64 16.70
CA GLN A 365 23.46 3.48 15.57
C GLN A 365 21.95 3.76 15.60
N LEU A 366 21.57 4.99 15.26
CA LEU A 366 20.19 5.48 15.31
C LEU A 366 19.50 5.27 16.69
N GLY A 367 20.29 5.11 17.76
CA GLY A 367 19.81 4.85 19.11
C GLY A 367 19.41 3.40 19.39
N PHE A 368 19.64 2.46 18.47
CA PHE A 368 19.33 1.04 18.67
C PHE A 368 20.42 0.32 19.48
N GLU A 369 20.25 0.27 20.79
CA GLU A 369 21.16 -0.44 21.71
C GLU A 369 20.86 -1.95 21.76
N GLY A 370 21.87 -2.77 22.07
CA GLY A 370 21.63 -4.16 22.52
C GLY A 370 21.62 -5.26 21.45
N GLY A 371 22.37 -5.12 20.35
CA GLY A 371 22.58 -6.21 19.38
C GLY A 371 22.32 -5.83 17.93
N GLY A 372 21.79 -4.63 17.70
CA GLY A 372 21.45 -4.09 16.38
C GLY A 372 19.95 -4.20 16.06
N HIS A 373 19.51 -3.49 15.03
CA HIS A 373 18.12 -3.47 14.57
C HIS A 373 18.06 -3.47 13.05
N ALA A 374 17.26 -4.37 12.48
CA ALA A 374 17.02 -4.43 11.05
C ALA A 374 15.84 -3.53 10.67
N LEU A 375 16.03 -2.73 9.62
CA LEU A 375 15.03 -1.83 9.05
C LEU A 375 14.84 -2.14 7.57
N THR A 376 13.67 -1.80 7.03
CA THR A 376 13.35 -1.99 5.61
C THR A 376 13.74 -0.75 4.82
N VAL A 377 14.44 -0.89 3.70
CA VAL A 377 14.54 0.20 2.71
C VAL A 377 13.39 0.01 1.73
N THR A 378 12.48 0.97 1.63
CA THR A 378 11.27 0.89 0.79
C THR A 378 11.42 1.66 -0.51
N LYS A 379 12.31 2.66 -0.56
CA LYS A 379 12.49 3.48 -1.76
C LYS A 379 13.90 4.04 -1.86
N ALA A 380 14.42 4.10 -3.08
CA ALA A 380 15.64 4.84 -3.43
C ALA A 380 15.35 5.76 -4.63
N TYR A 381 15.60 7.05 -4.48
CA TYR A 381 15.28 8.06 -5.50
C TYR A 381 16.27 9.23 -5.49
N GLU A 382 16.24 10.05 -6.55
CA GLU A 382 17.16 11.18 -6.72
C GLU A 382 16.37 12.46 -7.01
N VAL A 383 16.77 13.58 -6.39
CA VAL A 383 16.23 14.92 -6.61
C VAL A 383 17.38 15.89 -6.75
N ASP A 384 17.44 16.62 -7.87
CA ASP A 384 18.47 17.62 -8.17
C ASP A 384 19.92 17.13 -7.99
N GLY A 385 20.17 15.85 -8.30
CA GLY A 385 21.49 15.22 -8.16
C GLY A 385 21.80 14.68 -6.76
N THR A 386 20.90 14.87 -5.79
CA THR A 386 21.04 14.28 -4.45
C THR A 386 20.23 13.00 -4.34
N GLN A 387 20.88 11.94 -3.87
CA GLN A 387 20.30 10.61 -3.67
C GLN A 387 19.67 10.49 -2.28
N TYR A 388 18.50 9.88 -2.22
CA TYR A 388 17.72 9.69 -1.00
C TYR A 388 17.19 8.25 -0.91
N VAL A 389 17.06 7.78 0.33
CA VAL A 389 16.42 6.52 0.66
C VAL A 389 15.29 6.73 1.67
N VAL A 390 14.20 5.98 1.50
CA VAL A 390 13.10 5.90 2.48
C VAL A 390 13.26 4.59 3.20
N ILE A 391 13.27 4.66 4.53
CA ILE A 391 13.47 3.55 5.44
C ILE A 391 12.22 3.41 6.31
N ARG A 392 11.85 2.17 6.66
CA ARG A 392 10.77 1.88 7.59
C ARG A 392 11.26 1.01 8.74
N ASN A 393 11.01 1.46 9.96
CA ASN A 393 11.18 0.67 11.17
C ASN A 393 10.07 -0.40 11.29
N PRO A 394 10.40 -1.70 11.40
CA PRO A 394 9.41 -2.78 11.51
C PRO A 394 8.55 -2.71 12.78
N TRP A 395 8.84 -1.82 13.73
CA TRP A 395 7.95 -1.51 14.86
C TRP A 395 6.67 -0.78 14.44
N GLY A 396 6.66 -0.21 13.23
CA GLY A 396 5.57 0.63 12.73
C GLY A 396 5.51 2.01 13.39
N HIS A 397 6.54 2.39 14.15
CA HIS A 397 6.76 3.72 14.71
C HIS A 397 8.24 3.96 14.99
N ASN A 398 8.62 5.22 15.20
CA ASN A 398 9.98 5.63 15.58
C ASN A 398 10.08 6.13 17.03
N ALA A 399 9.02 5.95 17.82
CA ALA A 399 8.97 6.36 19.23
C ALA A 399 10.17 5.84 20.05
N GLY A 400 10.90 6.76 20.68
CA GLY A 400 12.12 6.48 21.44
C GLY A 400 13.42 6.69 20.66
N HIS A 401 13.35 6.83 19.34
CA HIS A 401 14.51 6.95 18.43
C HIS A 401 14.49 8.23 17.59
N GLU A 402 13.47 9.08 17.74
CA GLU A 402 13.23 10.25 16.89
C GLU A 402 14.43 11.20 16.87
N SER A 403 14.99 11.49 18.04
CA SER A 403 16.15 12.38 18.17
C SER A 403 17.39 11.79 17.51
N ALA A 404 17.66 10.49 17.70
CA ALA A 404 18.83 9.84 17.13
C ALA A 404 18.74 9.75 15.59
N ILE A 405 17.55 9.46 15.06
CA ILE A 405 17.29 9.49 13.61
C ILE A 405 17.48 10.90 13.05
N THR A 406 16.94 11.92 13.73
CA THR A 406 17.06 13.31 13.27
C THR A 406 18.51 13.82 13.35
N ASP A 407 19.22 13.49 14.42
CA ASP A 407 20.64 13.85 14.61
C ASP A 407 21.54 13.20 13.56
N ALA A 408 21.14 12.02 13.04
CA ALA A 408 21.80 11.32 11.96
C ALA A 408 21.43 11.85 10.56
N GLY A 409 20.60 12.89 10.43
CA GLY A 409 20.18 13.47 9.14
C GLY A 409 18.85 12.93 8.60
N GLY A 410 18.15 12.09 9.37
CA GLY A 410 16.84 11.56 9.01
C GLY A 410 15.70 12.57 9.15
N VAL A 411 14.76 12.51 8.21
CA VAL A 411 13.50 13.27 8.23
C VAL A 411 12.35 12.31 8.49
N LEU A 412 11.80 12.35 9.69
CA LEU A 412 10.69 11.50 10.13
C LEU A 412 9.41 11.78 9.34
N ASN A 413 8.67 10.74 9.00
CA ASN A 413 7.33 10.87 8.44
C ASN A 413 6.34 11.38 9.50
N ASN A 414 5.32 12.11 9.06
CA ASN A 414 4.26 12.62 9.93
C ASN A 414 2.90 12.51 9.23
N PRO A 415 1.95 11.69 9.76
CA PRO A 415 2.02 10.95 11.02
C PRO A 415 3.08 9.85 11.02
N ASP A 416 3.58 9.50 12.22
CA ASP A 416 4.57 8.43 12.38
C ASP A 416 3.93 7.08 12.02
N ASP A 417 4.55 6.41 11.06
CA ASP A 417 4.23 5.05 10.59
C ASP A 417 5.47 4.14 10.58
N GLY A 418 6.53 4.57 11.29
CA GLY A 418 7.84 3.95 11.28
C GLY A 418 8.73 4.43 10.14
N SER A 419 8.23 5.21 9.18
CA SER A 419 9.00 5.64 8.02
C SER A 419 9.79 6.92 8.27
N PHE A 420 10.97 7.02 7.66
CA PHE A 420 11.80 8.22 7.62
C PHE A 420 12.67 8.24 6.37
N THR A 421 13.10 9.43 5.96
CA THR A 421 13.92 9.62 4.76
C THR A 421 15.31 10.10 5.14
N MET A 422 16.35 9.57 4.52
CA MET A 422 17.74 10.02 4.68
C MET A 422 18.37 10.32 3.32
N SER A 423 19.37 11.20 3.31
CA SER A 423 20.29 11.26 2.16
C SER A 423 21.09 9.94 2.11
N MET A 424 21.56 9.56 0.91
CA MET A 424 22.39 8.35 0.78
C MET A 424 23.69 8.46 1.60
N GLU A 425 24.26 9.67 1.69
CA GLU A 425 25.46 9.94 2.50
C GLU A 425 25.21 9.72 4.00
N ASP A 426 24.06 10.17 4.50
CA ASP A 426 23.71 9.98 5.91
C ASP A 426 23.31 8.54 6.20
N PHE A 427 22.65 7.87 5.25
CA PHE A 427 22.33 6.46 5.32
C PHE A 427 23.59 5.60 5.45
N ALA A 428 24.58 5.78 4.58
CA ALA A 428 25.81 5.00 4.63
C ALA A 428 26.61 5.15 5.94
N LYS A 429 26.49 6.31 6.62
CA LYS A 429 27.10 6.53 7.95
C LYS A 429 26.31 5.92 9.10
N SER A 430 25.03 5.62 8.87
CA SER A 430 24.07 5.27 9.93
C SER A 430 23.74 3.79 10.01
N PHE A 431 24.14 3.01 9.01
CA PHE A 431 23.89 1.58 8.91
C PHE A 431 25.22 0.86 8.70
N SER A 432 25.38 -0.30 9.34
CA SER A 432 26.59 -1.11 9.20
C SER A 432 26.50 -2.14 8.08
N ASP A 433 25.28 -2.57 7.75
CA ASP A 433 25.06 -3.62 6.75
C ASP A 433 23.80 -3.33 5.93
N VAL A 434 23.83 -3.64 4.64
CA VAL A 434 22.67 -3.61 3.74
C VAL A 434 22.59 -4.93 2.98
N ALA A 435 21.49 -5.65 3.17
CA ALA A 435 21.17 -6.86 2.40
C ALA A 435 20.22 -6.51 1.24
N ILE A 436 20.63 -6.86 0.03
CA ILE A 436 19.86 -6.68 -1.21
C ILE A 436 19.54 -8.07 -1.77
N ALA A 437 18.26 -8.47 -1.80
CA ALA A 437 17.90 -9.81 -2.29
C ALA A 437 18.39 -10.03 -3.73
N ASN A 438 19.02 -11.19 -4.02
CA ASN A 438 19.54 -11.50 -5.36
C ASN A 438 18.43 -11.69 -6.42
N ARG A 439 18.85 -11.77 -7.69
CA ARG A 439 17.97 -11.98 -8.85
C ARG A 439 17.62 -13.43 -9.07
#